data_AF-A4A9Q3-F1
#
_entry.id   AF-A4A9Q3-F1
#
_cell.length_a   1.000
_cell.length_b   1.000
_cell.length_c   1.000
_cell.angle_alpha   90.00
_cell.angle_beta   90.00
_cell.angle_gamma   90.00
#
_symmetry.space_group_name_H-M   'P 1'
#
loop_
_entity.id
_entity.type
_entity.pdbx_description
1 polymer ?
#
loop_
_entity_poly.entity_id
_entity_poly.type
_entity_poly.pdbx_seq_one_letter_code
_entity_poly.pdbx_strand_id
1 'polypeptide(L)'
;MLRPLLYLCITTLLSVAAAASAQSDGATDGEAREALRQFLEANIAASESFDDRFDAEVWLVDMGARLTRYVPDADKRLQLLRQVHAAASRSDLAPELVLAVIEVESHFDRFAVSRVGAQGLMQVMPFWKDEIGRPGDNLTNNLTNLDYGCRILQFYLQRENGVLPRALAAYNGSSGSATYSDKVKTAWREHWRTGNLDWSD
;
A
#
# COMPACT_ATOMS: atom_id res chain seq x y z
N MET A 1 16.04 86.22 18.47
CA MET A 1 15.01 86.01 17.42
C MET A 1 14.43 84.61 17.63
N LEU A 2 13.57 84.41 18.64
CA LEU A 2 12.09 84.33 18.59
C LEU A 2 11.47 83.53 17.41
N ARG A 3 10.79 82.43 17.80
CA ARG A 3 9.97 81.37 17.14
C ARG A 3 8.80 81.91 16.25
N PRO A 4 7.82 81.12 15.69
CA PRO A 4 7.56 79.65 15.63
C PRO A 4 7.03 79.15 14.25
N LEU A 5 6.74 77.84 14.08
CA LEU A 5 5.37 77.40 13.73
C LEU A 5 5.16 75.91 14.01
N LEU A 6 4.05 75.69 14.72
CA LEU A 6 3.36 74.48 15.09
C LEU A 6 2.81 73.77 13.84
N TYR A 7 2.92 72.44 13.71
CA TYR A 7 1.83 71.63 13.16
C TYR A 7 1.87 70.19 13.71
N LEU A 8 0.76 69.89 14.39
CA LEU A 8 0.32 68.60 14.91
C LEU A 8 -0.31 67.81 13.74
N CYS A 9 0.14 66.58 13.49
CA CYS A 9 -0.64 65.59 12.75
C CYS A 9 -0.41 64.20 13.36
N ILE A 10 -1.32 63.82 14.24
CA ILE A 10 -1.55 62.45 14.65
C ILE A 10 -2.27 61.76 13.50
N THR A 11 -1.67 60.72 12.92
CA THR A 11 -2.43 59.66 12.24
C THR A 11 -1.85 58.30 12.63
N THR A 12 -2.78 57.46 13.08
CA THR A 12 -2.65 56.10 13.56
C THR A 12 -2.67 55.07 12.42
N LEU A 13 -2.25 53.83 12.75
CA LEU A 13 -2.43 52.56 12.02
C LEU A 13 -1.46 52.37 10.84
N LEU A 14 -0.89 51.19 10.55
CA LEU A 14 -1.36 49.84 10.80
C LEU A 14 -0.14 48.91 10.74
N SER A 15 -0.06 47.96 11.67
CA SER A 15 0.89 46.86 11.71
C SER A 15 0.79 45.98 10.45
N VAL A 16 1.89 45.79 9.73
CA VAL A 16 2.04 44.69 8.77
C VAL A 16 2.85 43.59 9.44
N ALA A 17 2.14 42.64 10.06
CA ALA A 17 2.70 41.34 10.38
C ALA A 17 2.85 40.57 9.06
N ALA A 18 4.09 40.33 8.64
CA ALA A 18 4.39 39.38 7.57
C ALA A 18 4.07 37.97 8.07
N ALA A 19 2.84 37.52 7.85
CA ALA A 19 2.50 36.12 7.93
C ALA A 19 3.18 35.42 6.74
N ALA A 20 4.35 34.82 7.00
CA ALA A 20 4.89 33.79 6.14
C ALA A 20 3.87 32.65 6.11
N SER A 21 3.10 32.56 5.02
CA SER A 21 2.31 31.37 4.72
C SER A 21 3.29 30.23 4.50
N ALA A 22 3.41 29.37 5.53
CA ALA A 22 3.98 28.05 5.38
C ALA A 22 3.09 27.30 4.38
N GLN A 23 3.53 27.27 3.13
CA GLN A 23 2.96 26.43 2.09
C GLN A 23 3.30 24.98 2.49
N SER A 24 2.38 24.33 3.19
CA SER A 24 2.43 22.89 3.39
C SER A 24 1.95 22.25 2.08
N ASP A 25 2.89 21.98 1.17
CA ASP A 25 2.64 21.21 -0.05
C ASP A 25 2.32 19.76 0.33
N GLY A 26 1.06 19.50 0.66
CA GLY A 26 0.46 18.19 0.51
C GLY A 26 0.02 18.08 -0.94
N ALA A 27 0.82 17.39 -1.77
CA ALA A 27 0.40 17.03 -3.12
C ALA A 27 -1.00 16.41 -3.04
N THR A 28 -1.94 16.99 -3.77
CA THR A 28 -3.32 16.50 -3.79
C THR A 28 -3.34 15.11 -4.44
N ASP A 29 -4.27 14.23 -4.04
CA ASP A 29 -4.45 12.91 -4.65
C ASP A 29 -4.53 12.96 -6.19
N GLY A 30 -5.02 14.07 -6.76
CA GLY A 30 -5.05 14.31 -8.20
C GLY A 30 -3.68 14.50 -8.84
N GLU A 31 -2.78 15.25 -8.20
CA GLU A 31 -1.41 15.46 -8.67
C GLU A 31 -0.59 14.17 -8.58
N ALA A 32 -0.77 13.39 -7.50
CA ALA A 32 -0.12 12.10 -7.34
C ALA A 32 -0.58 11.08 -8.41
N ARG A 33 -1.88 11.08 -8.75
CA ARG A 33 -2.44 10.25 -9.83
C ARG A 33 -1.90 10.64 -11.20
N GLU A 34 -1.81 11.93 -11.48
CA GLU A 34 -1.30 12.43 -12.76
C GLU A 34 0.20 12.17 -12.93
N ALA A 35 1.00 12.39 -11.87
CA ALA A 35 2.42 12.05 -11.88
C ALA A 35 2.65 10.55 -12.09
N LEU A 36 1.84 9.70 -11.45
CA LEU A 36 1.90 8.26 -11.66
C LEU A 36 1.51 7.87 -13.10
N ARG A 37 0.46 8.48 -13.66
CA ARG A 37 0.05 8.26 -15.05
C ARG A 37 1.18 8.59 -16.03
N GLN A 38 1.79 9.76 -15.90
CA GLN A 38 2.91 10.19 -16.76
C GLN A 38 4.13 9.27 -16.62
N PHE A 39 4.46 8.84 -15.40
CA PHE A 39 5.55 7.90 -15.16
C PHE A 39 5.29 6.55 -15.84
N LEU A 40 4.07 6.02 -15.69
CA LEU A 40 3.65 4.80 -16.35
C LEU A 40 3.79 4.94 -17.87
N GLU A 41 3.25 5.99 -18.47
CA GLU A 41 3.37 6.25 -19.91
C GLU A 41 4.82 6.26 -20.40
N ALA A 42 5.73 6.90 -19.66
CA ALA A 42 7.14 6.98 -20.02
C ALA A 42 7.88 5.63 -19.97
N ASN A 43 7.46 4.71 -19.09
CA ASN A 43 8.13 3.42 -18.87
C ASN A 43 7.50 2.25 -19.65
N ILE A 44 6.33 2.46 -20.26
CA ILE A 44 5.57 1.38 -20.92
C ILE A 44 5.76 1.37 -22.46
N ALA A 45 6.42 2.37 -23.05
CA ALA A 45 6.76 2.39 -24.48
C ALA A 45 7.67 1.22 -24.96
N ALA A 46 8.02 0.26 -24.10
CA ALA A 46 8.97 -0.81 -24.37
C ALA A 46 8.36 -2.24 -24.50
N SER A 47 7.05 -2.50 -24.31
CA SER A 47 6.50 -3.86 -24.51
C SER A 47 4.98 -3.91 -24.81
N GLU A 48 4.59 -4.61 -25.88
CA GLU A 48 3.21 -4.71 -26.40
C GLU A 48 2.38 -5.92 -25.91
N SER A 49 1.11 -5.69 -25.58
CA SER A 49 -0.11 -6.52 -25.76
C SER A 49 -1.29 -5.77 -25.12
N PHE A 50 -2.40 -5.56 -25.83
CA PHE A 50 -3.35 -4.47 -25.53
C PHE A 50 -4.59 -4.84 -24.69
N ASP A 51 -4.94 -6.11 -24.48
CA ASP A 51 -6.18 -6.46 -23.76
C ASP A 51 -6.03 -6.43 -22.22
N ASP A 52 -4.93 -6.97 -21.67
CA ASP A 52 -4.70 -6.97 -20.21
C ASP A 52 -4.05 -5.66 -19.70
N ARG A 53 -3.48 -4.86 -20.61
CA ARG A 53 -2.65 -3.70 -20.24
C ARG A 53 -3.48 -2.55 -19.70
N PHE A 54 -4.63 -2.23 -20.30
CA PHE A 54 -5.44 -1.11 -19.83
C PHE A 54 -6.02 -1.37 -18.45
N ASP A 55 -6.46 -2.60 -18.17
CA ASP A 55 -6.96 -2.98 -16.85
C ASP A 55 -5.83 -2.95 -15.81
N ALA A 56 -4.63 -3.43 -16.16
CA ALA A 56 -3.46 -3.32 -15.30
C ALA A 56 -3.04 -1.85 -15.07
N GLU A 57 -3.10 -0.99 -16.09
CA GLU A 57 -2.78 0.45 -15.96
C GLU A 57 -3.78 1.17 -15.06
N VAL A 58 -5.09 0.95 -15.26
CA VAL A 58 -6.14 1.52 -14.40
C VAL A 58 -5.96 1.06 -12.96
N TRP A 59 -5.69 -0.23 -12.76
CA TRP A 59 -5.42 -0.78 -11.44
C TRP A 59 -4.18 -0.16 -10.80
N LEU A 60 -3.07 -0.05 -11.54
CA LEU A 60 -1.83 0.55 -11.05
C LEU A 60 -2.01 2.02 -10.65
N VAL A 61 -2.76 2.80 -11.45
CA VAL A 61 -3.06 4.21 -11.15
C VAL A 61 -3.92 4.33 -9.90
N ASP A 62 -5.00 3.54 -9.80
CA ASP A 62 -5.90 3.56 -8.64
C ASP A 62 -5.17 3.11 -7.37
N MET A 63 -4.60 1.91 -7.37
CA MET A 63 -3.88 1.39 -6.20
C MET A 63 -2.66 2.24 -5.85
N GLY A 64 -2.01 2.84 -6.85
CA GLY A 64 -0.92 3.78 -6.65
C GLY A 64 -1.36 5.05 -5.93
N ALA A 65 -2.55 5.58 -6.19
CA ALA A 65 -3.07 6.70 -5.41
C ALA A 65 -3.26 6.29 -3.95
N ARG A 66 -3.96 5.18 -3.71
CA ARG A 66 -4.32 4.68 -2.36
C ARG A 66 -3.09 4.32 -1.52
N LEU A 67 -2.05 3.76 -2.15
CA LEU A 67 -0.83 3.31 -1.49
C LEU A 67 0.12 4.46 -1.13
N THR A 68 -0.11 5.69 -1.62
CA THR A 68 0.73 6.88 -1.35
C THR A 68 0.94 7.12 0.14
N ARG A 69 -0.08 6.88 0.98
CA ARG A 69 0.01 7.07 2.44
C ARG A 69 1.00 6.13 3.14
N TYR A 70 1.33 4.99 2.51
CA TYR A 70 2.25 3.99 3.05
C TYR A 70 3.61 4.01 2.36
N VAL A 71 3.61 4.23 1.04
CA VAL A 71 4.82 4.28 0.21
C VAL A 71 4.82 5.61 -0.57
N PRO A 72 5.34 6.70 0.01
CA PRO A 72 5.26 8.03 -0.61
C PRO A 72 6.05 8.13 -1.93
N ASP A 73 7.17 7.42 -2.01
CA ASP A 73 8.03 7.36 -3.19
C ASP A 73 7.33 6.64 -4.36
N ALA A 74 7.15 7.35 -5.48
CA ALA A 74 6.36 6.88 -6.62
C ALA A 74 6.98 5.64 -7.30
N ASP A 75 8.30 5.61 -7.46
CA ASP A 75 9.01 4.51 -8.12
C ASP A 75 8.91 3.22 -7.30
N LYS A 76 9.15 3.32 -5.98
CA LYS A 76 9.00 2.19 -5.06
C LYS A 76 7.56 1.70 -5.00
N ARG A 77 6.60 2.63 -5.01
CA ARG A 77 5.17 2.30 -4.98
C ARG A 77 4.77 1.52 -6.23
N LEU A 78 5.14 2.01 -7.41
CA LEU A 78 4.88 1.30 -8.66
C LEU A 78 5.57 -0.06 -8.72
N GLN A 79 6.84 -0.12 -8.31
CA GLN A 79 7.58 -1.37 -8.27
C GLN A 79 6.88 -2.39 -7.35
N LEU A 80 6.46 -1.97 -6.15
CA LEU A 80 5.75 -2.82 -5.22
C LEU A 80 4.41 -3.31 -5.81
N LEU A 81 3.62 -2.43 -6.41
CA LEU A 81 2.34 -2.81 -7.02
C LEU A 81 2.50 -3.83 -8.15
N ARG A 82 3.50 -3.66 -9.01
CA ARG A 82 3.84 -4.67 -10.04
C ARG A 82 4.22 -6.02 -9.43
N GLN A 83 4.99 -6.00 -8.34
CA GLN A 83 5.38 -7.22 -7.63
C GLN A 83 4.19 -7.91 -6.96
N VAL A 84 3.31 -7.15 -6.30
CA VAL A 84 2.07 -7.65 -5.69
C VAL A 84 1.17 -8.28 -6.74
N HIS A 85 0.89 -7.55 -7.82
CA HIS A 85 0.06 -8.05 -8.92
C HIS A 85 0.63 -9.36 -9.48
N ALA A 86 1.92 -9.39 -9.82
CA ALA A 86 2.55 -10.58 -10.36
C ALA A 86 2.52 -11.78 -9.40
N ALA A 87 2.76 -11.57 -8.10
CA ALA A 87 2.72 -12.66 -7.11
C ALA A 87 1.30 -13.16 -6.84
N ALA A 88 0.33 -12.25 -6.79
CA ALA A 88 -1.09 -12.58 -6.64
C ALA A 88 -1.60 -13.39 -7.83
N SER A 89 -1.34 -12.93 -9.07
CA SER A 89 -1.75 -13.65 -10.29
C SER A 89 -1.14 -15.05 -10.38
N ARG A 90 0.13 -15.25 -10.01
CA ARG A 90 0.76 -16.59 -9.99
C ARG A 90 0.15 -17.55 -8.96
N SER A 91 -0.55 -17.01 -7.96
CA SER A 91 -1.14 -17.80 -6.87
C SER A 91 -2.67 -17.82 -6.94
N ASP A 92 -3.27 -17.38 -8.05
CA ASP A 92 -4.71 -17.26 -8.25
C ASP A 92 -5.42 -16.45 -7.14
N LEU A 93 -4.75 -15.40 -6.65
CA LEU A 93 -5.28 -14.48 -5.65
C LEU A 93 -5.65 -13.13 -6.28
N ALA A 94 -6.69 -12.50 -5.74
CA ALA A 94 -6.97 -11.10 -6.05
C ALA A 94 -5.85 -10.19 -5.50
N PRO A 95 -5.22 -9.32 -6.32
CA PRO A 95 -4.18 -8.40 -5.86
C PRO A 95 -4.62 -7.50 -4.69
N GLU A 96 -5.89 -7.10 -4.66
CA GLU A 96 -6.48 -6.28 -3.60
C GLU A 96 -6.56 -7.02 -2.26
N LEU A 97 -6.79 -8.35 -2.29
CA LEU A 97 -6.73 -9.17 -1.09
C LEU A 97 -5.31 -9.20 -0.53
N VAL A 98 -4.32 -9.33 -1.42
CA VAL A 98 -2.90 -9.33 -1.01
C VAL A 98 -2.50 -7.98 -0.42
N LEU A 99 -2.93 -6.85 -1.01
CA LEU A 99 -2.72 -5.51 -0.43
C LEU A 99 -3.35 -5.38 0.97
N ALA A 100 -4.57 -5.89 1.15
CA ALA A 100 -5.24 -5.89 2.45
C ALA A 100 -4.51 -6.73 3.50
N VAL A 101 -3.99 -7.90 3.12
CA VAL A 101 -3.15 -8.73 4.00
C VAL A 101 -1.86 -7.99 4.37
N ILE A 102 -1.15 -7.40 3.40
CA ILE A 102 0.10 -6.65 3.68
C ILE A 102 -0.16 -5.48 4.63
N GLU A 103 -1.26 -4.76 4.46
CA GLU A 103 -1.65 -3.68 5.37
C GLU A 103 -1.79 -4.19 6.80
N VAL A 104 -2.56 -5.25 7.01
CA VAL A 104 -2.82 -5.82 8.34
C VAL A 104 -1.54 -6.40 8.97
N GLU A 105 -0.70 -7.04 8.16
CA GLU A 105 0.49 -7.74 8.63
C GLU A 105 1.66 -6.80 8.95
N SER A 106 1.93 -5.80 8.09
CA SER A 106 3.15 -4.99 8.19
C SER A 106 2.95 -3.50 7.99
N HIS A 107 1.73 -3.05 7.64
CA HIS A 107 1.51 -1.67 7.17
C HIS A 107 2.49 -1.29 6.04
N PHE A 108 2.79 -2.24 5.16
CA PHE A 108 3.76 -2.13 4.05
C PHE A 108 5.22 -1.93 4.45
N ASP A 109 5.59 -2.22 5.71
CA ASP A 109 6.99 -2.27 6.12
C ASP A 109 7.66 -3.58 5.68
N ARG A 110 8.47 -3.50 4.62
CA ARG A 110 9.22 -4.65 4.09
C ARG A 110 10.26 -5.23 5.06
N PHE A 111 10.64 -4.50 6.09
CA PHE A 111 11.60 -4.91 7.11
C PHE A 111 10.94 -5.30 8.44
N ALA A 112 9.61 -5.33 8.50
CA ALA A 112 8.88 -5.69 9.71
C ALA A 112 9.30 -7.08 10.21
N VAL A 113 9.62 -7.18 11.50
CA VAL A 113 9.88 -8.45 12.19
C VAL A 113 9.02 -8.51 13.44
N SER A 114 8.14 -9.50 13.53
CA SER A 114 7.29 -9.68 14.72
C SER A 114 8.08 -10.24 15.91
N ARG A 115 7.50 -10.17 17.11
CA ARG A 115 8.07 -10.75 18.33
C ARG A 115 8.31 -12.25 18.24
N VAL A 116 7.52 -12.95 17.42
CA VAL A 116 7.64 -14.41 17.21
C VAL A 116 8.46 -14.75 15.96
N GLY A 117 9.04 -13.74 15.30
CA GLY A 117 9.99 -13.93 14.20
C GLY A 117 9.38 -13.95 12.81
N ALA A 118 8.10 -13.60 12.63
CA ALA A 118 7.49 -13.40 11.32
C ALA A 118 8.15 -12.21 10.60
N GLN A 119 8.31 -12.27 9.27
CA GLN A 119 9.14 -11.30 8.54
C GLN A 119 8.47 -10.72 7.29
N GLY A 120 8.75 -9.44 7.02
CA GLY A 120 8.44 -8.75 5.77
C GLY A 120 6.98 -8.39 5.57
N LEU A 121 6.62 -8.08 4.33
CA LEU A 121 5.33 -7.48 3.95
C LEU A 121 4.12 -8.31 4.39
N MET A 122 4.17 -9.62 4.20
CA MET A 122 3.11 -10.56 4.54
C MET A 122 3.42 -11.36 5.81
N GLN A 123 4.41 -10.93 6.63
CA GLN A 123 4.78 -11.58 7.90
C GLN A 123 4.94 -13.10 7.79
N VAL A 124 5.78 -13.55 6.86
CA VAL A 124 6.06 -14.96 6.64
C VAL A 124 6.94 -15.51 7.77
N MET A 125 6.55 -16.65 8.34
CA MET A 125 7.34 -17.34 9.35
C MET A 125 8.57 -18.03 8.74
N PRO A 126 9.78 -17.91 9.34
CA PRO A 126 11.01 -18.46 8.77
C PRO A 126 11.03 -19.96 8.48
N PHE A 127 10.25 -20.77 9.21
CA PHE A 127 10.21 -22.23 8.99
C PHE A 127 9.67 -22.58 7.59
N TRP A 128 8.85 -21.72 6.97
CA TRP A 128 8.35 -21.96 5.61
C TRP A 128 9.47 -22.06 4.58
N LYS A 129 10.65 -21.49 4.85
CA LYS A 129 11.82 -21.63 3.97
C LYS A 129 12.26 -23.07 3.81
N ASP A 130 12.09 -23.88 4.85
CA ASP A 130 12.46 -25.30 4.82
C ASP A 130 11.34 -26.16 4.19
N GLU A 131 10.10 -25.67 4.19
CA GLU A 131 8.92 -26.38 3.67
C GLU A 131 8.69 -26.14 2.17
N ILE A 132 8.79 -24.89 1.71
CA ILE A 132 8.36 -24.50 0.35
C ILE A 132 9.38 -23.68 -0.43
N GLY A 133 10.60 -23.49 0.09
CA GLY A 133 11.65 -22.78 -0.65
C GLY A 133 13.06 -23.15 -0.23
N ARG A 134 13.89 -22.18 0.15
CA ARG A 134 15.32 -22.40 0.44
C ARG A 134 15.73 -21.78 1.77
N PRO A 135 16.56 -22.44 2.60
CA PRO A 135 16.99 -21.92 3.90
C PRO A 135 17.66 -20.53 3.84
N GLY A 136 18.34 -20.22 2.73
CA GLY A 136 19.03 -18.95 2.49
C GLY A 136 18.15 -17.81 1.98
N ASP A 137 16.86 -18.04 1.74
CA ASP A 137 15.96 -17.01 1.24
C ASP A 137 15.79 -15.86 2.25
N ASN A 138 15.77 -14.64 1.73
CA ASN A 138 15.59 -13.44 2.53
C ASN A 138 14.13 -12.99 2.52
N LEU A 139 13.42 -13.21 3.62
CA LEU A 139 12.00 -12.84 3.74
C LEU A 139 11.75 -11.33 3.90
N THR A 140 12.77 -10.47 3.99
CA THR A 140 12.61 -9.01 3.89
C THR A 140 12.80 -8.48 2.47
N ASN A 141 13.11 -9.35 1.51
CA ASN A 141 13.06 -9.04 0.09
C ASN A 141 11.61 -9.12 -0.40
N ASN A 142 11.09 -8.08 -1.05
CA ASN A 142 9.69 -8.02 -1.47
C ASN A 142 9.29 -9.18 -2.38
N LEU A 143 10.08 -9.49 -3.41
CA LEU A 143 9.76 -10.56 -4.36
C LEU A 143 9.67 -11.91 -3.67
N THR A 144 10.67 -12.22 -2.84
CA THR A 144 10.69 -13.44 -2.04
C THR A 144 9.48 -13.48 -1.10
N ASN A 145 9.28 -12.43 -0.30
CA ASN A 145 8.21 -12.39 0.70
C ASN A 145 6.82 -12.56 0.08
N LEU A 146 6.54 -11.86 -1.01
CA LEU A 146 5.26 -11.94 -1.74
C LEU A 146 5.05 -13.34 -2.34
N ASP A 147 6.10 -13.96 -2.90
CA ASP A 147 5.99 -15.32 -3.46
C ASP A 147 5.68 -16.36 -2.36
N TYR A 148 6.32 -16.27 -1.19
CA TYR A 148 5.98 -17.11 -0.05
C TYR A 148 4.57 -16.82 0.48
N GLY A 149 4.27 -15.57 0.80
CA GLY A 149 3.01 -15.18 1.42
C GLY A 149 1.80 -15.53 0.57
N CYS A 150 1.86 -15.27 -0.74
CA CYS A 150 0.78 -15.63 -1.66
C CYS A 150 0.61 -17.15 -1.79
N ARG A 151 1.69 -17.93 -1.89
CA ARG A 151 1.59 -19.40 -1.96
C ARG A 151 1.03 -20.01 -0.68
N ILE A 152 1.44 -19.50 0.48
CA ILE A 152 0.92 -19.95 1.77
C ILE A 152 -0.58 -19.63 1.88
N LEU A 153 -1.01 -18.44 1.48
CA LEU A 153 -2.42 -18.07 1.49
C LEU A 153 -3.25 -18.93 0.50
N GLN A 154 -2.72 -19.17 -0.70
CA GLN A 154 -3.34 -20.09 -1.67
C GLN A 154 -3.48 -21.51 -1.09
N PHE A 155 -2.45 -22.03 -0.42
CA PHE A 155 -2.49 -23.31 0.26
C PHE A 155 -3.63 -23.37 1.29
N TYR A 156 -3.77 -22.35 2.14
CA TYR A 156 -4.87 -22.31 3.11
C TYR A 156 -6.24 -22.16 2.46
N LEU A 157 -6.36 -21.41 1.35
CA LEU A 157 -7.61 -21.36 0.58
C LEU A 157 -8.00 -22.75 0.07
N GLN A 158 -7.07 -23.49 -0.51
CA GLN A 158 -7.34 -24.85 -0.96
C GLN A 158 -7.74 -25.76 0.21
N ARG A 159 -7.00 -25.69 1.33
CA ARG A 159 -7.26 -26.50 2.52
C ARG A 159 -8.63 -26.22 3.14
N GLU A 160 -9.08 -24.97 3.11
CA GLU A 160 -10.37 -24.56 3.65
C GLU A 160 -11.51 -24.59 2.60
N ASN A 161 -11.31 -25.28 1.47
CA ASN A 161 -12.28 -25.44 0.38
C ASN A 161 -12.76 -24.12 -0.23
N GLY A 162 -11.85 -23.16 -0.39
CA GLY A 162 -12.13 -21.84 -0.95
C GLY A 162 -12.80 -20.86 0.02
N VAL A 163 -13.07 -21.26 1.27
CA VAL A 163 -13.68 -20.38 2.26
C VAL A 163 -12.66 -19.37 2.77
N LEU A 164 -12.72 -18.17 2.20
CA LEU A 164 -11.74 -17.10 2.42
C LEU A 164 -11.59 -16.71 3.91
N PRO A 165 -12.66 -16.49 4.69
CA PRO A 165 -12.49 -16.16 6.11
C PRO A 165 -11.76 -17.24 6.90
N ARG A 166 -12.02 -18.53 6.62
CA ARG A 166 -11.32 -19.65 7.28
C ARG A 166 -9.86 -19.73 6.85
N ALA A 167 -9.58 -19.51 5.57
CA ALA A 167 -8.22 -19.50 5.04
C ALA A 167 -7.36 -18.40 5.65
N LEU A 168 -7.90 -17.19 5.79
CA LEU A 168 -7.22 -16.07 6.44
C LEU A 168 -6.95 -16.35 7.93
N ALA A 169 -7.93 -16.90 8.65
CA ALA A 169 -7.73 -17.29 10.05
C ALA A 169 -6.63 -18.35 10.18
N ALA A 170 -6.59 -19.32 9.26
CA ALA A 170 -5.54 -20.33 9.23
C ALA A 170 -4.16 -19.76 8.86
N TYR A 171 -4.10 -18.85 7.89
CA TYR A 171 -2.88 -18.14 7.49
C TYR A 171 -2.21 -17.42 8.65
N ASN A 172 -3.00 -16.71 9.47
CA ASN A 172 -2.51 -16.01 10.65
C ASN A 172 -2.18 -16.96 11.83
N GLY A 173 -2.65 -18.20 11.80
CA GLY A 173 -2.55 -19.13 12.93
C GLY A 173 -3.64 -18.96 13.99
N SER A 174 -4.75 -18.28 13.67
CA SER A 174 -5.91 -18.05 14.53
C SER A 174 -7.11 -18.92 14.15
N SER A 175 -6.90 -20.16 13.69
CA SER A 175 -7.97 -21.08 13.29
C SER A 175 -9.07 -21.18 14.34
N GLY A 176 -10.33 -21.01 13.92
CA GLY A 176 -11.49 -20.96 14.81
C GLY A 176 -11.83 -19.55 15.35
N SER A 177 -11.07 -18.52 14.96
CA SER A 177 -11.38 -17.11 15.26
C SER A 177 -11.52 -16.29 13.99
N ALA A 178 -12.59 -15.49 13.91
CA ALA A 178 -12.84 -14.55 12.81
C ALA A 178 -12.05 -13.24 12.93
N THR A 179 -11.42 -12.96 14.09
CA THR A 179 -10.83 -11.64 14.37
C THR A 179 -9.81 -11.19 13.33
N TYR A 180 -8.96 -12.10 12.86
CA TYR A 180 -7.98 -11.76 11.82
C TYR A 180 -8.66 -11.51 10.48
N SER A 181 -9.55 -12.41 10.08
CA SER A 181 -10.30 -12.33 8.83
C SER A 181 -11.14 -11.05 8.74
N ASP A 182 -11.74 -10.62 9.85
CA ASP A 182 -12.50 -9.37 9.94
C ASP A 182 -11.61 -8.12 9.75
N LYS A 183 -10.37 -8.15 10.26
CA LYS A 183 -9.40 -7.07 10.03
C LYS A 183 -9.03 -6.97 8.56
N VAL A 184 -8.72 -8.09 7.92
CA VAL A 184 -8.39 -8.13 6.49
C VAL A 184 -9.60 -7.71 5.65
N LYS A 185 -10.81 -8.16 5.99
CA LYS A 185 -12.06 -7.75 5.34
C LYS A 185 -12.29 -6.25 5.46
N THR A 186 -12.01 -5.67 6.62
CA THR A 186 -12.14 -4.23 6.87
C THR A 186 -11.14 -3.44 6.03
N ALA A 187 -9.85 -3.80 6.07
CA ALA A 187 -8.82 -3.17 5.24
C ALA A 187 -9.15 -3.29 3.74
N TRP A 188 -9.56 -4.48 3.29
CA TRP A 188 -9.97 -4.69 1.90
C TRP A 188 -11.15 -3.79 1.52
N ARG A 189 -12.22 -3.79 2.32
CA ARG A 189 -13.45 -3.02 2.04
C ARG A 189 -13.18 -1.51 2.00
N GLU A 190 -12.35 -1.02 2.93
CA GLU A 190 -12.16 0.42 3.16
C GLU A 190 -11.07 1.01 2.29
N HIS A 191 -10.02 0.24 1.95
CA HIS A 191 -8.85 0.76 1.26
C HIS A 191 -8.61 0.12 -0.11
N TRP A 192 -8.91 -1.17 -0.32
CA TRP A 192 -8.39 -1.90 -1.49
C TRP A 192 -9.46 -2.36 -2.48
N ARG A 193 -10.74 -2.35 -2.12
CA ARG A 193 -11.82 -2.92 -2.92
C ARG A 193 -11.93 -2.28 -4.31
N THR A 194 -11.87 -3.13 -5.33
CA THR A 194 -12.19 -2.84 -6.75
C THR A 194 -13.36 -3.70 -7.26
N GLY A 195 -13.58 -4.87 -6.63
CA GLY A 195 -14.63 -5.83 -7.00
C GLY A 195 -15.29 -6.51 -5.80
N ASN A 196 -15.79 -7.73 -6.01
CA ASN A 196 -16.40 -8.55 -4.98
C ASN A 196 -15.50 -9.75 -4.67
N LEU A 197 -15.28 -10.00 -3.38
CA LEU A 197 -14.75 -11.26 -2.87
C LEU A 197 -15.85 -11.96 -2.08
N ASP A 198 -15.85 -13.29 -2.11
CA ASP A 198 -16.74 -14.07 -1.27
C ASP A 198 -16.19 -14.11 0.17
N TRP A 199 -16.97 -13.56 1.10
CA TRP A 199 -16.66 -13.51 2.53
C TRP A 199 -17.63 -14.36 3.35
N SER A 200 -18.32 -15.32 2.72
CA SER A 200 -19.14 -16.31 3.42
C SER A 200 -18.29 -17.35 4.15
N ASP A 201 -18.87 -17.98 5.18
CA ASP A 201 -18.25 -18.99 6.05
C ASP A 201 -18.69 -20.43 5.72
#